data_AF-A0A853CIC4-F1
#
_entry.id   AF-A0A853CIC4-F1
#
_cell.length_a   1.000
_cell.length_b   1.000
_cell.length_c   1.000
_cell.angle_alpha   90.00
_cell.angle_beta   90.00
_cell.angle_gamma   90.00
#
_symmetry.space_group_name_H-M   'P 1'
#
loop_
_entity.id
_entity.type
_entity.pdbx_description
1 polymer ?
#
loop_
_entity_poly.entity_id
_entity_poly.type
_entity_poly.pdbx_seq_one_letter_code
_entity_poly.pdbx_strand_id
1 'polypeptide(L)' 'MTRYRFLDAMGDVVAEEEFASHADALAWAESEEPEDDVQRVEFLGPEGDWRWAGALSG' A
#
# COMPACT_ATOMS: atom_id res chain seq x y z
N MET A 1 -1.29 6.11 13.64
CA MET A 1 -0.97 5.12 12.61
C MET A 1 -2.00 5.29 11.52
N THR A 2 -1.60 5.17 10.26
CA THR A 2 -2.49 5.36 9.11
C THR A 2 -2.77 3.99 8.51
N ARG A 3 -4.02 3.70 8.13
CA ARG A 3 -4.36 2.46 7.45
C ARG A 3 -3.95 2.54 5.99
N TYR A 4 -3.27 1.52 5.52
CA TYR A 4 -2.85 1.32 4.14
C TYR A 4 -3.48 0.06 3.58
N ARG A 5 -3.76 0.08 2.28
CA ARG A 5 -4.13 -1.10 1.51
C ARG A 5 -3.17 -1.27 0.34
N PHE A 6 -2.86 -2.52 0.05
CA PHE A 6 -1.93 -2.95 -0.97
C PHE A 6 -2.72 -3.61 -2.06
N LEU A 7 -2.52 -3.17 -3.30
CA LEU A 7 -3.26 -3.64 -4.45
C LEU A 7 -2.33 -4.26 -5.47
N ASP A 8 -2.77 -5.35 -6.07
CA ASP A 8 -2.11 -6.01 -7.19
C ASP A 8 -2.28 -5.22 -8.51
N ALA A 9 -1.81 -5.80 -9.62
CA ALA A 9 -1.95 -5.23 -10.95
C ALA A 9 -3.42 -5.09 -11.43
N MET A 10 -4.34 -5.89 -10.87
CA MET A 10 -5.78 -5.86 -11.18
C MET A 10 -6.51 -4.76 -10.37
N GLY A 11 -5.88 -4.28 -9.30
CA GLY A 11 -6.50 -3.37 -8.34
C GLY A 11 -7.28 -4.10 -7.25
N ASP A 12 -7.04 -5.40 -7.06
CA ASP A 12 -7.58 -6.18 -5.96
C ASP A 12 -6.73 -5.97 -4.70
N VAL A 13 -7.37 -5.90 -3.54
CA VAL A 13 -6.68 -5.70 -2.27
C VAL A 13 -6.08 -7.04 -1.82
N VAL A 14 -4.76 -7.09 -1.75
CA VAL A 14 -4.01 -8.27 -1.30
C VAL A 14 -3.66 -8.21 0.19
N ALA A 15 -3.51 -7.00 0.74
CA ALA A 15 -3.28 -6.78 2.16
C ALA A 15 -3.81 -5.42 2.65
N GLU A 16 -4.08 -5.33 3.95
CA GLU A 16 -4.38 -4.08 4.65
C GLU A 16 -3.65 -4.06 6.00
N GLU A 17 -2.85 -3.02 6.24
CA GLU A 17 -2.06 -2.86 7.47
C GLU A 17 -1.94 -1.39 7.89
N GLU A 18 -1.54 -1.17 9.15
CA GLU A 18 -1.35 0.18 9.69
C GLU A 18 0.14 0.52 9.84
N PHE A 19 0.57 1.60 9.20
CA PHE A 19 1.97 2.05 9.25
C PHE A 19 2.11 3.44 9.89
N ALA A 20 3.29 3.71 10.41
CA ALA A 20 3.65 5.01 10.98
C ALA A 20 3.95 6.05 9.88
N SER A 21 4.49 5.62 8.75
CA SER A 21 4.83 6.48 7.62
C SER A 21 4.56 5.80 6.26
N HIS A 22 4.46 6.60 5.20
CA HIS A 22 4.35 6.09 3.83
C HIS A 22 5.59 5.28 3.43
N ALA A 23 6.77 5.65 3.94
CA ALA A 23 8.02 4.95 3.63
C ALA A 23 8.01 3.51 4.18
N ASP A 24 7.47 3.29 5.39
CA ASP A 24 7.35 1.95 5.97
C ASP A 24 6.38 1.08 5.16
N ALA A 25 5.25 1.65 4.72
CA ALA A 25 4.27 0.95 3.90
C ALA A 25 4.83 0.58 2.52
N LEU A 26 5.55 1.51 1.86
CA LEU A 26 6.19 1.24 0.57
C LEU A 26 7.30 0.18 0.71
N ALA A 27 8.13 0.27 1.74
CA ALA A 27 9.17 -0.71 2.00
C ALA A 27 8.61 -2.11 2.29
N TRP A 28 7.45 -2.20 2.97
CA TRP A 28 6.73 -3.46 3.16
C TRP A 28 6.28 -4.04 1.81
N ALA A 29 5.66 -3.23 0.96
CA ALA A 29 5.22 -3.65 -0.37
C ALA A 29 6.38 -4.06 -1.30
N GLU A 30 7.57 -3.49 -1.14
CA GLU A 30 8.78 -3.89 -1.87
C GLU A 30 9.43 -5.16 -1.31
N SER A 31 9.19 -5.49 -0.04
CA SER A 31 9.80 -6.63 0.64
C SER A 31 9.01 -7.93 0.48
N GLU A 32 7.71 -7.86 0.19
CA GLU A 32 6.91 -9.06 -0.09
C GLU A 32 7.35 -9.65 -1.44
N GLU A 33 8.18 -10.70 -1.37
CA GLU A 33 8.51 -11.59 -2.49
C GLU A 33 7.20 -12.11 -3.16
N PRO A 34 7.24 -12.51 -4.44
CA PRO A 34 6.24 -12.21 -5.48
C PRO A 34 4.92 -13.04 -5.41
N GLU A 35 4.43 -13.36 -4.22
CA GLU A 35 3.18 -14.11 -4.08
C GLU A 35 1.97 -13.26 -4.52
N ASP A 36 2.03 -11.93 -4.35
CA ASP A 36 0.89 -11.02 -4.64
C ASP A 36 1.24 -9.74 -5.44
N ASP A 37 2.48 -9.63 -5.96
CA ASP A 37 2.93 -8.61 -6.95
C ASP A 37 2.31 -7.21 -6.75
N VAL A 38 2.48 -6.62 -5.55
CA VAL A 38 1.87 -5.33 -5.20
C VAL A 38 2.30 -4.27 -6.22
N GLN A 39 1.34 -3.65 -6.89
CA GLN A 39 1.57 -2.58 -7.87
C GLN A 39 1.16 -1.19 -7.36
N ARG A 40 0.33 -1.14 -6.32
CA ARG A 40 -0.17 0.13 -5.78
C ARG A 40 -0.37 0.06 -4.27
N VAL A 41 0.02 1.14 -3.60
CA VAL A 41 -0.25 1.36 -2.18
C VAL A 41 -1.18 2.56 -2.04
N GLU A 42 -2.22 2.42 -1.24
CA GLU A 42 -3.16 3.49 -0.94
C GLU A 42 -3.32 3.64 0.57
N PHE A 43 -3.55 4.87 1.04
CA PHE A 43 -3.76 5.18 2.45
C PHE A 43 -5.14 5.78 2.68
N LEU A 44 -5.72 5.51 3.85
CA LEU A 44 -7.01 6.06 4.24
C LEU A 44 -6.84 7.50 4.73
N GLY A 45 -7.38 8.44 3.97
CA GLY A 45 -7.41 9.86 4.30
C GLY A 45 -8.33 10.16 5.49
N PRO A 46 -8.19 11.37 6.09
CA PRO A 46 -8.98 11.78 7.25
C PRO A 46 -10.49 11.89 6.97
N GLU A 47 -10.86 12.02 5.69
CA GLU A 47 -12.24 12.10 5.22
C GLU A 47 -12.84 10.72 4.87
N GLY A 48 -12.07 9.64 5.05
CA GLY A 48 -12.50 8.26 4.80
C GLY A 48 -12.31 7.79 3.34
N ASP A 49 -11.65 8.58 2.51
CA ASP A 49 -11.29 8.23 1.13
C ASP A 49 -9.88 7.64 1.01
N TRP A 50 -9.71 6.71 0.08
CA TRP A 50 -8.44 6.10 -0.24
C TRP A 50 -7.65 6.97 -1.22
N ARG A 51 -6.41 7.28 -0.87
CA ARG A 51 -5.51 8.14 -1.66
C ARG A 51 -4.24 7.39 -1.99
N TRP A 52 -3.67 7.68 -3.15
CA TRP A 52 -2.42 7.05 -3.59
C TRP A 52 -1.25 7.46 -2.68
N ALA A 53 -0.56 6.46 -2.11
CA ALA A 53 0.55 6.66 -1.17
C ALA A 53 1.87 7.04 -1.85
N GLY A 54 1.99 6.78 -3.16
CA GLY A 54 3.20 7.01 -3.95
C GLY A 54 3.53 5.84 -4.88
N ALA A 55 4.48 6.06 -5.78
CA ALA A 55 5.03 4.96 -6.58
C ALA A 55 5.84 4.03 -5.68
N LEU A 56 5.62 2.72 -5.83
CA LEU A 56 6.61 1.72 -5.44
C LEU A 56 7.85 2.00 -6.30
N SER A 57 9.05 1.98 -5.70
CA SER A 57 10.24 2.34 -6.47
C SER A 57 10.33 1.43 -7.69
N GLY A 58 10.48 2.04 -8.86
CA GLY A 58 10.75 1.32 -10.11
C GLY A 58 12.20 0.87 -10.19
#